data_AF-A0A9N8RSF5-F1
#
_entry.id   AF-A0A9N8RSF5-F1
#
_cell.length_a   1.000
_cell.length_b   1.000
_cell.length_c   1.000
_cell.angle_alpha   90.00
_cell.angle_beta   90.00
_cell.angle_gamma   90.00
#
_symmetry.space_group_name_H-M   'P 1'
#
loop_
_entity.id
_entity.type
_entity.pdbx_description
1 polymer ?
#
loop_
_entity_poly.entity_id
_entity_poly.type
_entity_poly.pdbx_seq_one_letter_code
_entity_poly.pdbx_strand_id
1 'polypeptide(L)'
;MRIILEIARTFFISLEFPLVIAGVAIQCALGKRIDHLLSGVNISDDLFKWAIAIPSALLCWSLVSGRKLLFPEKDKSSILQKWQDYWRLKVCFHAALAWNLIFMLISIYAWMGDWKHPSSFHVVSLVISIAGSAICTFSIYNAQTRVEEEVSQYAGKS
;
A
#
# COMPACT_ATOMS: atom_id res chain seq x y z
N MET A 1 -7.65 -8.13 -24.40
CA MET A 1 -8.45 -6.95 -24.00
C MET A 1 -9.11 -7.12 -22.62
N ARG A 2 -9.82 -8.22 -22.32
CA ARG A 2 -10.44 -8.47 -20.99
C ARG A 2 -9.45 -8.45 -19.80
N ILE A 3 -8.26 -9.01 -19.97
CA ILE A 3 -7.23 -9.04 -18.91
C ILE A 3 -6.72 -7.64 -18.55
N ILE A 4 -6.46 -6.78 -19.55
CA ILE A 4 -6.03 -5.38 -19.33
C ILE A 4 -7.14 -4.59 -18.63
N LEU A 5 -8.39 -4.88 -18.98
CA LEU A 5 -9.56 -4.26 -18.36
C LEU A 5 -9.79 -4.74 -16.92
N GLU A 6 -9.48 -6.00 -16.61
CA GLU A 6 -9.48 -6.51 -15.23
C GLU A 6 -8.31 -5.98 -14.40
N ILE A 7 -7.12 -5.82 -15.00
CA ILE A 7 -5.96 -5.18 -14.35
C ILE A 7 -6.31 -3.73 -14.04
N ALA A 8 -6.81 -2.99 -15.02
CA ALA A 8 -7.23 -1.59 -14.85
C ALA A 8 -8.39 -1.48 -13.85
N ARG A 9 -9.40 -2.36 -13.93
CA ARG A 9 -10.51 -2.38 -12.97
C ARG A 9 -10.01 -2.67 -11.56
N THR A 10 -9.13 -3.65 -11.39
CA THR A 10 -8.53 -3.94 -10.08
C THR A 10 -7.73 -2.75 -9.58
N PHE A 11 -6.97 -2.07 -10.44
CA PHE A 11 -6.16 -0.91 -10.07
C PHE A 11 -6.99 0.35 -9.74
N PHE A 12 -8.07 0.62 -10.48
CA PHE A 12 -8.92 1.82 -10.34
C PHE A 12 -10.12 1.63 -9.38
N ILE A 13 -10.62 0.40 -9.19
CA ILE A 13 -11.66 0.07 -8.19
C ILE A 13 -11.04 -0.43 -6.88
N SER A 14 -9.72 -0.67 -6.87
CA SER A 14 -8.98 -0.94 -5.65
C SER A 14 -9.29 0.10 -4.57
N LEU A 15 -9.43 -0.34 -3.33
CA LEU A 15 -9.72 0.50 -2.15
C LEU A 15 -8.74 1.67 -1.99
N GLU A 16 -7.58 1.57 -2.63
CA GLU A 16 -6.50 2.56 -2.69
C GLU A 16 -6.91 3.85 -3.44
N PHE A 17 -7.66 3.75 -4.54
CA PHE A 17 -8.07 4.91 -5.35
C PHE A 17 -9.12 5.81 -4.66
N PRO A 18 -10.20 5.26 -4.05
CA PRO A 18 -11.10 6.03 -3.19
C PRO A 18 -10.37 6.70 -2.02
N LEU A 19 -9.31 6.09 -1.50
CA LEU A 19 -8.57 6.61 -0.35
C LEU A 19 -7.78 7.87 -0.72
N VAL A 20 -7.17 7.90 -1.92
CA VAL A 20 -6.57 9.12 -2.46
C VAL A 20 -7.63 10.20 -2.69
N ILE A 21 -8.78 9.86 -3.27
CA ILE A 21 -9.88 10.82 -3.50
C ILE A 21 -10.42 11.36 -2.19
N ALA A 22 -10.67 10.50 -1.20
CA ALA A 22 -11.12 10.90 0.13
C ALA A 22 -10.09 11.81 0.79
N GLY A 23 -8.81 11.51 0.63
CA GLY A 23 -7.71 12.33 1.10
C GLY A 23 -7.72 13.76 0.52
N VAL A 24 -7.86 13.87 -0.80
CA VAL A 24 -7.99 15.16 -1.50
C VAL A 24 -9.27 15.88 -1.08
N ALA A 25 -10.39 15.17 -0.94
CA ALA A 25 -11.66 15.74 -0.51
C ALA A 25 -11.58 16.29 0.93
N ILE A 26 -10.94 15.58 1.85
CA ILE A 26 -10.69 16.02 3.23
C ILE A 26 -9.80 17.27 3.22
N GLN A 27 -8.77 17.33 2.38
CA GLN A 27 -7.94 18.54 2.24
C GLN A 27 -8.77 19.74 1.76
N CYS A 28 -9.55 19.58 0.69
CA CYS A 28 -10.36 20.67 0.15
C CYS A 28 -11.46 21.15 1.11
N ALA A 29 -12.10 20.24 1.85
CA ALA A 29 -13.23 20.58 2.71
C ALA A 29 -12.82 20.97 4.15
N LEU A 30 -11.75 20.38 4.70
CA LEU A 30 -11.35 20.55 6.11
C LEU A 30 -9.97 21.20 6.31
N GLY A 31 -9.23 21.57 5.25
CA GLY A 31 -7.88 22.16 5.38
C GLY A 31 -7.78 23.25 6.45
N LYS A 32 -8.71 24.21 6.45
CA LYS A 32 -8.75 25.30 7.45
C LYS A 32 -8.98 24.82 8.90
N ARG A 33 -9.77 23.76 9.11
CA ARG A 33 -9.98 23.17 10.45
C ARG A 33 -8.75 22.41 10.91
N ILE A 34 -8.08 21.73 9.98
CA ILE A 34 -6.85 20.98 10.26
C ILE A 34 -5.72 21.95 10.58
N ASP A 35 -5.58 23.06 9.86
CA ASP A 35 -4.62 24.13 10.18
C ASP A 35 -4.87 24.71 11.58
N HIS A 36 -6.14 24.92 11.96
CA HIS A 36 -6.48 25.39 13.31
C HIS A 36 -6.11 24.35 14.39
N LEU A 37 -6.33 23.06 14.14
CA LEU A 37 -5.92 21.99 15.07
C LEU A 37 -4.39 21.88 15.16
N LEU A 38 -3.70 22.00 14.04
CA LEU A 38 -2.23 22.00 13.96
C LEU A 38 -1.62 23.19 14.69
N SER A 39 -2.25 24.37 14.64
CA SER A 39 -1.77 25.54 15.39
C SER A 39 -1.77 25.34 16.91
N GLY A 40 -2.59 24.42 17.43
CA GLY A 40 -2.66 24.06 18.84
C GLY A 40 -1.83 22.83 19.23
N VAL A 41 -1.28 22.10 18.26
CA VAL A 41 -0.53 20.86 18.47
C VAL A 41 0.90 21.06 18.00
N ASN A 42 1.83 21.10 18.96
CA ASN A 42 3.25 21.10 18.64
C ASN A 42 3.66 19.70 18.16
N ILE A 43 3.52 19.43 16.86
CA ILE A 43 4.03 18.19 16.26
C ILE A 43 5.54 18.25 16.31
N SER A 44 6.16 17.29 17.01
CA SER A 44 7.61 17.17 17.05
C SER A 44 8.17 16.97 15.64
N ASP A 45 9.10 17.83 15.22
CA ASP A 45 9.80 17.76 13.93
C ASP A 45 10.41 16.37 13.69
N ASP A 46 10.87 15.71 14.76
CA ASP A 46 11.43 14.36 14.69
C ASP A 46 10.36 13.32 14.30
N LEU A 47 9.14 13.43 14.83
CA LEU A 47 8.06 12.50 14.47
C LEU A 47 7.71 12.62 12.99
N PHE A 48 7.64 13.84 12.46
CA PHE A 48 7.33 14.05 11.04
C PHE A 48 8.44 13.47 10.15
N LYS A 49 9.70 13.71 10.52
CA LYS A 49 10.88 13.19 9.82
C LYS A 49 10.91 11.66 9.78
N TRP A 50 10.60 10.99 10.90
CA TRP A 50 10.59 9.53 10.97
C TRP A 50 9.35 8.90 10.33
N ALA A 51 8.20 9.59 10.36
CA ALA A 51 6.97 9.09 9.77
C ALA A 51 7.07 8.88 8.24
N ILE A 52 7.91 9.67 7.56
CA ILE A 52 8.18 9.51 6.12
C ILE A 52 8.87 8.18 5.78
N ALA A 53 9.61 7.60 6.74
CA ALA A 53 10.26 6.31 6.55
C ALA A 53 9.26 5.14 6.58
N ILE A 54 8.04 5.33 7.11
CA ILE A 54 7.05 4.25 7.27
C ILE A 54 6.59 3.71 5.90
N PRO A 55 6.12 4.52 4.93
CA PRO A 55 5.73 4.02 3.61
C PRO A 55 6.89 3.36 2.85
N SER A 56 8.11 3.88 3.02
CA SER A 56 9.32 3.29 2.42
C SER A 56 9.64 1.92 3.02
N ALA A 57 9.53 1.78 4.35
CA ALA A 57 9.72 0.51 5.04
C ALA A 57 8.65 -0.52 4.63
N LEU A 58 7.40 -0.09 4.50
CA LEU A 58 6.29 -0.93 4.05
C LEU A 58 6.44 -1.38 2.58
N LEU A 59 6.98 -0.52 1.70
CA LEU A 59 7.33 -0.90 0.33
C LEU A 59 8.45 -1.95 0.31
N CYS A 60 9.52 -1.75 1.08
CA CYS A 60 10.61 -2.73 1.19
C CYS A 60 10.09 -4.07 1.71
N TRP A 61 9.25 -4.06 2.75
CA TRP A 61 8.61 -5.28 3.24
C TRP A 61 7.75 -5.94 2.17
N SER A 62 6.95 -5.16 1.43
CA SER A 62 6.09 -5.65 0.36
C SER A 62 6.88 -6.31 -0.78
N LEU A 63 8.08 -5.82 -1.09
CA LEU A 63 9.00 -6.44 -2.07
C LEU A 63 9.54 -7.79 -1.56
N VAL A 64 9.99 -7.85 -0.31
CA VAL A 64 10.49 -9.09 0.31
C VAL A 64 9.38 -10.12 0.44
N SER A 65 8.21 -9.70 0.91
CA SER A 65 6.99 -10.51 1.01
C SER A 65 6.51 -10.98 -0.36
N GLY A 66 6.56 -10.11 -1.37
CA GLY A 66 6.25 -10.45 -2.75
C GLY A 66 7.12 -11.56 -3.32
N ARG A 67 8.42 -11.52 -3.01
CA ARG A 67 9.34 -12.59 -3.41
C ARG A 67 8.97 -13.91 -2.76
N LYS A 68 8.65 -13.92 -1.46
CA LYS A 68 8.17 -15.12 -0.74
C LYS A 68 6.82 -15.63 -1.26
N LEU A 69 5.94 -14.72 -1.66
CA LEU A 69 4.62 -15.04 -2.21
C LEU A 69 4.70 -15.67 -3.60
N LEU A 70 5.57 -15.13 -4.47
CA LEU A 70 5.74 -15.60 -5.84
C LEU A 70 6.63 -16.85 -5.91
N PHE A 71 7.50 -17.05 -4.92
CA PHE A 71 8.42 -18.19 -4.80
C PHE A 71 8.40 -18.73 -3.37
N PRO A 72 7.34 -19.46 -2.95
CA PRO A 72 7.36 -20.10 -1.65
C PRO A 72 8.44 -21.19 -1.63
N GLU A 73 9.34 -21.14 -0.64
CA GLU A 73 10.47 -22.07 -0.50
C GLU A 73 10.05 -23.55 -0.40
N LYS A 74 8.77 -23.81 -0.13
CA LYS A 74 8.16 -25.14 -0.07
C LYS A 74 7.67 -25.68 -1.43
N ASP A 75 7.64 -24.87 -2.48
CA ASP A 75 7.13 -25.30 -3.80
C ASP A 75 8.20 -26.03 -4.62
N LYS A 76 8.53 -27.26 -4.19
CA LYS A 76 9.40 -28.18 -4.96
C LYS A 76 8.74 -28.73 -6.23
N SER A 77 7.45 -28.48 -6.46
CA SER A 77 6.63 -29.16 -7.47
C SER A 77 5.87 -28.23 -8.42
N SER A 78 6.15 -26.91 -8.40
CA SER A 78 5.46 -25.90 -9.24
C SER A 78 3.94 -25.94 -9.09
N ILE A 79 3.45 -26.25 -7.89
CA ILE A 79 2.01 -26.33 -7.59
C ILE A 79 1.38 -24.94 -7.71
N LEU A 80 2.08 -23.86 -7.36
CA LEU A 80 1.57 -22.49 -7.56
C LEU A 80 1.31 -22.17 -9.03
N GLN A 81 2.17 -22.64 -9.94
CA GLN A 81 2.02 -22.37 -11.37
C GLN A 81 0.84 -23.12 -11.99
N LYS A 82 0.39 -24.21 -11.36
CA LYS A 82 -0.82 -24.94 -11.76
C LYS A 82 -2.11 -24.33 -11.22
N TRP A 83 -2.01 -23.41 -10.25
CA TRP A 83 -3.20 -22.75 -9.71
C TRP A 83 -3.79 -21.79 -10.73
N GLN A 84 -5.02 -22.07 -11.16
CA GLN A 84 -5.71 -21.36 -12.23
C GLN A 84 -5.87 -19.85 -11.97
N ASP A 85 -5.89 -19.44 -10.69
CA ASP A 85 -5.99 -18.04 -10.25
C ASP A 85 -4.63 -17.36 -9.99
N TYR A 86 -3.50 -18.05 -10.17
CA TYR A 86 -2.16 -17.49 -9.95
C TYR A 86 -1.91 -16.22 -10.78
N TRP A 87 -2.47 -16.16 -11.99
CA TRP A 87 -2.37 -14.97 -12.84
C TRP A 87 -3.05 -13.75 -12.19
N ARG A 88 -4.23 -13.94 -11.59
CA ARG A 88 -4.97 -12.87 -10.92
C ARG A 88 -4.24 -12.41 -9.66
N LEU A 89 -3.67 -13.34 -8.89
CA LEU A 89 -2.82 -13.03 -7.74
C LEU A 89 -1.60 -12.18 -8.14
N LYS A 90 -0.90 -12.58 -9.21
CA LYS A 90 0.27 -11.85 -9.72
C LYS A 90 -0.10 -10.43 -10.14
N VAL A 91 -1.23 -10.26 -10.82
CA VAL A 91 -1.76 -8.94 -11.19
C VAL A 91 -2.07 -8.09 -9.95
N CYS A 92 -2.80 -8.63 -8.98
CA CYS A 92 -3.13 -7.92 -7.74
C CYS A 92 -1.88 -7.51 -6.96
N PHE A 93 -0.87 -8.38 -6.91
CA PHE A 93 0.40 -8.08 -6.26
C PHE A 93 1.13 -6.91 -6.94
N HIS A 94 1.23 -6.91 -8.28
CA HIS A 94 1.87 -5.80 -8.99
C HIS A 94 1.06 -4.49 -8.87
N ALA A 95 -0.26 -4.57 -8.82
CA ALA A 95 -1.13 -3.42 -8.58
C ALA A 95 -0.90 -2.82 -7.18
N ALA A 96 -0.91 -3.64 -6.14
CA ALA A 96 -0.62 -3.21 -4.76
C ALA A 96 0.80 -2.65 -4.61
N LEU A 97 1.77 -3.23 -5.33
CA LEU A 97 3.16 -2.73 -5.34
C LEU A 97 3.26 -1.34 -6.00
N ALA A 98 2.57 -1.15 -7.13
CA ALA A 98 2.51 0.14 -7.80
C ALA A 98 1.82 1.19 -6.92
N TRP A 99 0.77 0.84 -6.20
CA TRP A 99 0.12 1.74 -5.23
C TRP A 99 1.03 2.07 -4.05
N ASN A 100 1.76 1.10 -3.49
CA ASN A 100 2.77 1.36 -2.46
C ASN A 100 3.87 2.33 -2.95
N LEU A 101 4.29 2.21 -4.22
CA LEU A 101 5.22 3.16 -4.82
C LEU A 101 4.62 4.57 -4.89
N ILE A 102 3.36 4.70 -5.31
CA ILE A 102 2.65 5.99 -5.35
C ILE A 102 2.56 6.59 -3.94
N PHE A 103 2.18 5.81 -2.93
CA PHE A 103 2.14 6.29 -1.56
C PHE A 103 3.52 6.70 -1.04
N MET A 104 4.58 5.97 -1.37
CA MET A 104 5.95 6.39 -1.06
C MET A 104 6.29 7.75 -1.70
N LEU A 105 5.92 7.97 -2.97
CA LEU A 105 6.13 9.26 -3.63
C LEU A 105 5.32 10.40 -2.98
N ILE A 106 4.08 10.13 -2.55
CA ILE A 106 3.27 11.09 -1.78
C ILE A 106 3.93 11.42 -0.44
N SER A 107 4.53 10.43 0.24
CA SER A 107 5.31 10.64 1.47
C SER A 107 6.52 11.55 1.24
N ILE A 108 7.26 11.32 0.16
CA ILE A 108 8.41 12.16 -0.23
C ILE A 108 7.94 13.59 -0.57
N TYR A 109 6.81 13.74 -1.25
CA TYR A 109 6.21 15.06 -1.51
C TYR A 109 5.82 15.78 -0.21
N ALA A 110 5.23 15.06 0.75
CA ALA A 110 4.95 15.62 2.08
C ALA A 110 6.22 16.09 2.80
N TRP A 111 7.37 15.43 2.55
CA TRP A 111 8.66 15.80 3.10
C TRP A 111 9.31 17.03 2.44
N MET A 112 9.10 17.24 1.13
CA MET A 112 9.67 18.41 0.43
C MET A 112 9.06 19.75 0.89
N GLY A 113 8.00 19.73 1.69
CA GLY A 113 7.44 20.92 2.34
C GLY A 113 8.27 21.42 3.51
N ASP A 114 7.91 22.58 4.06
CA ASP A 114 8.51 23.12 5.29
C ASP A 114 8.19 22.20 6.48
N TRP A 115 9.07 21.24 6.75
CA TRP A 115 9.01 20.29 7.86
C TRP A 115 8.96 20.96 9.24
N LYS A 116 9.43 22.20 9.37
CA LYS A 116 9.36 23.02 10.60
C LYS A 116 8.00 23.70 10.81
N HIS A 117 7.25 23.94 9.73
CA HIS A 117 5.91 24.52 9.76
C HIS A 117 4.99 23.71 8.84
N PRO A 118 4.69 22.46 9.19
CA PRO A 118 3.97 21.56 8.31
C PRO A 118 2.55 22.09 8.09
N SER A 119 2.27 22.54 6.86
CA SER A 119 0.90 22.86 6.41
C SER A 119 -0.01 21.63 6.55
N SER A 120 -1.31 21.85 6.81
CA SER A 120 -2.33 20.81 6.76
C SER A 120 -2.23 19.90 5.53
N PHE A 121 -1.82 20.44 4.38
CA PHE A 121 -1.61 19.66 3.17
C PHE A 121 -0.53 18.58 3.32
N HIS A 122 0.63 18.92 3.90
CA HIS A 122 1.73 17.97 4.09
C HIS A 122 1.37 16.90 5.13
N VAL A 123 0.74 17.29 6.25
CA VAL A 123 0.32 16.35 7.30
C VAL A 123 -0.72 15.37 6.79
N VAL A 124 -1.75 15.86 6.11
CA VAL A 124 -2.80 15.00 5.57
C VAL A 124 -2.25 14.07 4.49
N SER A 125 -1.36 14.56 3.61
CA SER A 125 -0.72 13.72 2.58
C SER A 125 0.12 12.61 3.19
N LEU A 126 0.86 12.89 4.27
CA LEU A 126 1.64 11.89 5.00
C LEU A 126 0.75 10.83 5.65
N VAL A 127 -0.34 11.24 6.31
CA VAL A 127 -1.31 10.31 6.92
C VAL A 127 -1.95 9.41 5.87
N ILE A 128 -2.38 9.98 4.74
CA ILE A 128 -2.94 9.22 3.60
C ILE A 128 -1.92 8.23 3.05
N SER A 129 -0.67 8.64 2.90
CA SER A 129 0.41 7.78 2.42
C SER A 129 0.65 6.60 3.36
N ILE A 130 0.72 6.84 4.66
CA ILE A 130 0.89 5.78 5.67
C ILE A 130 -0.30 4.82 5.67
N ALA A 131 -1.53 5.35 5.73
CA ALA A 131 -2.74 4.54 5.75
C ALA A 131 -2.89 3.72 4.46
N GLY A 132 -2.68 4.35 3.30
CA GLY A 132 -2.71 3.70 2.00
C GLY A 132 -1.68 2.60 1.88
N SER A 133 -0.43 2.87 2.27
CA SER A 133 0.64 1.88 2.26
C SER A 133 0.38 0.71 3.22
N ALA A 134 -0.20 0.98 4.39
CA ALA A 134 -0.60 -0.05 5.34
C ALA A 134 -1.69 -0.97 4.76
N ILE A 135 -2.68 -0.41 4.07
CA ILE A 135 -3.74 -1.20 3.40
C ILE A 135 -3.19 -2.04 2.26
N CYS A 136 -2.28 -1.52 1.44
CA CYS A 136 -1.59 -2.29 0.40
C CYS A 136 -0.83 -3.47 1.02
N THR A 137 -0.09 -3.20 2.10
CA THR A 137 0.69 -4.19 2.84
C THR A 137 -0.21 -5.28 3.44
N PHE A 138 -1.33 -4.90 4.06
CA PHE A 138 -2.31 -5.82 4.61
C PHE A 138 -2.97 -6.68 3.53
N SER A 139 -3.25 -6.11 2.36
CA SER A 139 -3.79 -6.84 1.22
C SER A 139 -2.80 -7.89 0.70
N ILE A 140 -1.50 -7.55 0.64
CA ILE A 140 -0.44 -8.50 0.30
C ILE A 140 -0.32 -9.61 1.36
N TYR A 141 -0.42 -9.27 2.65
CA TYR A 141 -0.38 -10.25 3.73
C TYR A 141 -1.52 -11.26 3.65
N ASN A 142 -2.77 -10.81 3.47
CA ASN A 142 -3.91 -11.72 3.31
C ASN A 142 -3.77 -12.60 2.06
N ALA A 143 -3.20 -12.05 0.98
CA ALA A 143 -2.91 -12.81 -0.23
C ALA A 143 -1.86 -13.91 0.03
N GLN A 144 -0.85 -13.65 0.87
CA GLN A 144 0.13 -14.65 1.31
C GLN A 144 -0.51 -15.79 2.09
N THR A 145 -1.32 -15.47 3.10
CA THR A 145 -2.01 -16.49 3.92
C THR A 145 -2.86 -17.41 3.06
N ARG A 146 -3.64 -16.85 2.13
CA ARG A 146 -4.48 -17.63 1.22
C ARG A 146 -3.66 -18.56 0.32
N VAL A 147 -2.50 -18.11 -0.17
CA VAL A 147 -1.62 -18.94 -0.99
C VAL A 147 -1.02 -20.08 -0.17
N GLU A 148 -0.59 -19.82 1.06
CA GLU A 148 -0.05 -20.84 1.96
C GLU A 148 -1.10 -21.90 2.32
N GLU A 149 -2.35 -21.50 2.53
CA GLU A 149 -3.48 -22.41 2.76
C GLU A 149 -3.72 -23.33 1.57
N GLU A 150 -3.79 -22.77 0.35
CA GLU A 150 -4.01 -23.55 -0.88
C GLU A 150 -2.85 -24.52 -1.13
N VAL A 151 -1.59 -24.07 -1.01
CA VAL A 151 -0.41 -24.96 -1.14
C VAL A 151 -0.47 -26.11 -0.14
N SER A 152 -0.89 -25.84 1.10
CA SER A 152 -1.00 -26.87 2.15
C SER A 152 -2.08 -27.90 1.83
N GLN A 153 -3.22 -27.47 1.23
CA GLN A 153 -4.27 -28.39 0.79
C GLN A 153 -3.83 -29.30 -0.37
N TYR A 154 -3.08 -28.78 -1.33
CA TYR A 154 -2.54 -29.58 -2.43
C TYR A 154 -1.40 -30.51 -1.98
N ALA A 155 -0.59 -30.09 -1.02
CA ALA A 155 0.48 -30.92 -0.43
C ALA A 155 -0.08 -32.10 0.40
N GLY A 156 -1.23 -31.93 1.06
CA GLY A 156 -1.90 -33.00 1.82
C GLY A 156 -2.67 -34.03 0.97
N LYS A 157 -2.79 -33.80 -0.35
CA LYS A 157 -3.43 -34.73 -1.30
C LYS A 157 -2.44 -35.55 -2.13
N SER A 158 -1.13 -35.36 -1.93
CA SER A 158 -0.05 -36.16 -2.53
C SER A 158 0.40 -37.25 -1.56
#